data_AF-A0A4R9JGP0-F1
#
_entry.id   AF-A0A4R9JGP0-F1
#
_cell.length_a   1.000
_cell.length_b   1.000
_cell.length_c   1.000
_cell.angle_alpha   90.00
_cell.angle_beta   90.00
_cell.angle_gamma   90.00
#
_symmetry.space_group_name_H-M   'P 1'
#
loop_
_entity.id
_entity.type
_entity.pdbx_description
1 polymer ?
#
loop_
_entity_poly.entity_id
_entity_poly.type
_entity_poly.pdbx_seq_one_letter_code
_entity_poly.pdbx_strand_id
1 'polypeptide(L)'
;MNTEVKQGLQRKYRVQVTVAIYREGSLSYKSEILSPAHYDKRQEARDHIRQEIRERLAHSKFFRSTRLDYDLVRYTEEGSCNTYLRYSIQDSEI
;
A
#
# COMPACT_ATOMS: atom_id res chain seq x y z
N MET A 1 13.86 22.59 34.98
CA MET A 1 12.62 21.97 34.45
C MET A 1 13.06 20.78 33.62
N ASN A 2 12.93 19.59 34.18
CA ASN A 2 13.39 18.35 33.56
C ASN A 2 12.41 17.97 32.45
N THR A 3 12.87 17.99 31.21
CA THR A 3 12.14 17.41 30.10
C THR A 3 12.26 15.89 30.24
N GLU A 4 11.22 15.26 30.78
CA GLU A 4 11.08 13.81 30.73
C GLU A 4 11.03 13.39 29.27
N VAL A 5 12.18 12.95 28.74
CA VAL A 5 12.24 12.20 27.50
C VAL A 5 11.46 10.91 27.77
N LYS A 6 10.25 10.78 27.20
CA LYS A 6 9.53 9.50 27.15
C LYS A 6 10.38 8.48 26.40
N GLN A 7 11.32 7.85 27.09
CA GLN A 7 12.05 6.69 26.61
C GLN A 7 11.07 5.52 26.56
N GLY A 8 10.69 5.06 25.36
CA GLY A 8 9.95 3.80 25.24
C GLY A 8 9.10 3.57 24.00
N LEU A 9 8.75 4.59 23.22
CA LEU A 9 7.96 4.38 22.00
C LEU A 9 8.83 3.79 20.90
N GLN A 10 8.83 2.46 20.77
CA GLN A 10 9.51 1.77 19.68
C GLN A 10 8.64 1.91 18.42
N ARG A 11 8.99 2.86 17.55
CA ARG A 11 8.33 3.03 16.25
C ARG A 11 8.40 1.71 15.47
N LYS A 12 7.24 1.16 15.13
CA LYS A 12 7.11 0.06 14.19
C LYS A 12 6.56 0.60 12.87
N TYR A 13 6.82 -0.11 11.79
CA TYR A 13 6.31 0.22 10.46
C TYR A 13 5.33 -0.85 10.01
N ARG A 14 4.27 -0.44 9.33
CA ARG A 14 3.29 -1.36 8.71
C ARG A 14 3.08 -0.98 7.26
N VAL A 15 2.82 -1.98 6.43
CA VAL A 15 2.41 -1.74 5.04
C VAL A 15 0.90 -1.52 5.02
N GLN A 16 0.46 -0.45 4.35
CA GLN A 16 -0.94 -0.20 4.03
C GLN A 16 -1.14 -0.31 2.53
N VAL A 17 -2.18 -1.03 2.13
CA VAL A 17 -2.62 -1.15 0.74
C VAL A 17 -3.93 -0.39 0.57
N THR A 18 -3.91 0.65 -0.26
CA THR A 18 -5.14 1.30 -0.72
C THR A 18 -5.63 0.58 -1.98
N VAL A 19 -6.86 0.12 -1.95
CA VAL A 19 -7.57 -0.47 -3.09
C VAL A 19 -8.60 0.54 -3.58
N ALA A 20 -8.52 0.92 -4.85
CA ALA A 20 -9.51 1.79 -5.48
C ALA A 20 -10.11 1.12 -6.70
N ILE A 21 -11.43 1.17 -6.87
CA ILE A 21 -12.12 0.69 -8.07
C ILE A 21 -12.73 1.89 -8.76
N TYR A 22 -12.40 2.05 -10.04
CA TYR A 22 -13.00 3.04 -10.92
C TYR A 22 -13.93 2.33 -11.90
N ARG A 23 -15.18 2.79 -12.02
CA ARG A 23 -16.16 2.35 -13.02
C ARG A 23 -16.48 3.52 -13.93
N GLU A 24 -16.34 3.32 -15.24
CA GLU A 24 -16.57 4.35 -16.27
C GLU A 24 -15.78 5.64 -15.98
N GLY A 25 -14.53 5.49 -15.53
CA GLY A 25 -13.67 6.61 -15.16
C GLY A 25 -13.99 7.28 -13.81
N SER A 26 -15.06 6.89 -13.12
CA SER A 26 -15.46 7.44 -11.83
C SER A 26 -15.07 6.52 -10.67
N LEU A 27 -14.62 7.09 -9.55
CA LEU A 27 -14.27 6.31 -8.36
C LEU A 27 -15.55 5.71 -7.76
N SER A 28 -15.69 4.39 -7.81
CA SER A 28 -16.84 3.67 -7.26
C SER A 28 -16.59 3.08 -5.88
N TYR A 29 -15.34 2.77 -5.56
CA TYR A 29 -14.96 2.19 -4.28
C TYR A 29 -13.53 2.57 -3.91
N LYS A 30 -13.29 2.84 -2.63
CA LYS A 30 -11.95 3.02 -2.08
C LYS A 30 -11.90 2.43 -0.67
N SER A 31 -10.87 1.65 -0.39
CA SER A 31 -10.62 1.09 0.93
C SER A 31 -9.13 1.03 1.22
N GLU A 32 -8.80 1.05 2.50
CA GLU A 32 -7.44 1.01 3.02
C GLU A 32 -7.32 -0.20 3.92
N ILE A 33 -6.33 -1.05 3.63
CA ILE A 33 -6.12 -2.31 4.32
C ILE A 33 -4.72 -2.26 4.92
N LEU A 34 -4.64 -2.31 6.25
CA LEU A 34 -3.37 -2.42 6.96
C LEU A 34 -2.94 -3.89 7.02
N SER A 35 -1.73 -4.16 6.56
CA SER A 35 -1.10 -5.46 6.71
C SER A 35 -0.95 -5.80 8.20
N PRO A 36 -1.19 -7.06 8.62
CA PRO A 36 -0.96 -7.48 10.00
C PRO A 36 0.54 -7.51 10.37
N ALA A 37 1.44 -7.52 9.37
CA ALA A 37 2.87 -7.55 9.61
C ALA A 37 3.39 -6.21 10.14
N HIS A 38 4.31 -6.29 11.11
CA HIS A 38 5.02 -5.18 11.70
C HIS A 38 6.51 -5.30 11.42
N TYR A 39 7.17 -4.17 11.19
CA TYR A 39 8.59 -4.10 10.87
C TYR A 39 9.30 -3.17 11.84
N ASP A 40 10.52 -3.53 12.21
CA ASP A 40 11.37 -2.69 13.06
C ASP A 40 12.06 -1.60 12.24
N LYS A 41 12.36 -1.90 10.98
CA LYS A 41 13.02 -0.98 10.05
C LYS A 41 12.11 -0.66 8.88
N ARG A 42 12.02 0.63 8.53
CA ARG A 42 11.27 1.08 7.34
C ARG A 42 11.75 0.42 6.05
N GLN A 43 13.03 0.03 5.98
CA GLN A 43 13.59 -0.68 4.83
C GLN A 43 12.97 -2.07 4.63
N GLU A 44 12.67 -2.81 5.70
CA GLU A 44 12.03 -4.13 5.62
C GLU A 44 10.62 -4.02 5.05
N ALA A 45 9.85 -3.02 5.50
CA ALA A 45 8.53 -2.72 4.94
C ALA A 45 8.62 -2.33 3.45
N ARG A 46 9.66 -1.59 3.04
CA ARG A 46 9.90 -1.29 1.60
C ARG A 46 10.20 -2.54 0.79
N ASP A 47 11.00 -3.45 1.33
CA ASP A 47 11.37 -4.68 0.62
C ASP A 47 10.19 -5.64 0.51
N HIS A 48 9.31 -5.69 1.52
CA HIS A 48 8.02 -6.36 1.41
C HIS A 48 7.18 -5.77 0.25
N ILE A 49 6.97 -4.45 0.22
CA ILE A 49 6.21 -3.81 -0.87
C ILE A 49 6.81 -4.16 -2.25
N ARG A 50 8.14 -4.09 -2.38
CA ARG A 50 8.83 -4.44 -3.63
C ARG A 50 8.57 -5.89 -4.04
N GLN A 51 8.61 -6.81 -3.09
CA GLN A 51 8.35 -8.22 -3.35
C GLN A 51 6.91 -8.45 -3.76
N GLU A 52 5.93 -7.89 -3.05
CA GLU A 52 4.52 -8.05 -3.37
C GLU A 52 4.18 -7.47 -4.76
N ILE A 53 4.74 -6.31 -5.09
CA ILE A 53 4.60 -5.72 -6.43
C ILE A 53 5.19 -6.63 -7.51
N ARG A 54 6.39 -7.20 -7.30
CA ARG A 54 7.01 -8.13 -8.24
C ARG A 54 6.14 -9.36 -8.46
N GLU A 55 5.64 -9.95 -7.39
CA GLU A 55 4.76 -11.13 -7.44
C GLU A 55 3.45 -10.83 -8.18
N ARG A 56 2.83 -9.67 -7.92
CA ARG A 56 1.60 -9.27 -8.63
C ARG A 56 1.84 -9.03 -10.12
N LEU A 57 2.98 -8.46 -10.50
CA LEU A 57 3.34 -8.27 -11.91
C LEU A 57 3.65 -9.60 -12.61
N ALA A 58 4.23 -10.57 -11.89
CA ALA A 58 4.63 -11.86 -12.45
C ALA A 58 3.48 -12.87 -12.52
N HIS A 59 2.58 -12.88 -11.52
CA HIS A 59 1.65 -13.98 -11.30
C HIS A 59 0.18 -13.54 -11.25
N SER A 60 -0.11 -12.24 -11.31
CA SER A 60 -1.48 -11.71 -11.34
C SER A 60 -1.71 -10.85 -12.59
N LYS A 61 -2.98 -10.56 -12.91
CA LYS A 61 -3.35 -9.66 -14.02
C LYS A 61 -3.14 -8.17 -13.69
N PHE A 62 -2.13 -7.84 -12.88
CA PHE A 62 -1.78 -6.47 -12.55
C PHE A 62 -0.65 -5.97 -13.46
N PHE A 63 -0.71 -4.68 -13.77
CA PHE A 63 0.28 -3.95 -14.55
C PHE A 63 0.72 -2.71 -13.77
N ARG A 64 1.82 -2.08 -14.19
CA ARG A 64 2.18 -0.77 -13.67
C ARG A 64 1.10 0.26 -14.02
N SER A 65 0.66 1.01 -13.02
CA SER A 65 -0.29 2.10 -13.23
C SER A 65 0.39 3.25 -13.98
N THR A 66 -0.31 3.84 -14.93
CA THR A 66 0.08 5.11 -15.56
C THR A 66 -0.34 6.32 -14.72
N ARG A 67 -1.26 6.14 -13.77
CA ARG A 67 -1.65 7.18 -12.82
C ARG A 67 -0.63 7.27 -11.71
N LEU A 68 -0.20 8.49 -11.39
CA LEU A 68 0.86 8.78 -10.40
C LEU A 68 0.45 8.45 -8.95
N ASP A 69 -0.85 8.36 -8.67
CA ASP A 69 -1.37 8.09 -7.33
C ASP A 69 -1.44 6.59 -6.98
N TYR A 70 -1.12 5.70 -7.91
CA TYR A 70 -1.16 4.25 -7.72
C TYR A 70 0.06 3.54 -8.29
N ASP A 71 0.44 2.42 -7.69
CA ASP A 71 1.56 1.60 -8.13
C ASP A 71 1.15 0.61 -9.23
N LEU A 72 -0.04 0.03 -9.08
CA LEU A 72 -0.54 -1.04 -9.93
C LEU A 72 -1.99 -0.78 -10.38
N VAL A 73 -2.32 -1.33 -11.55
CA VAL A 73 -3.66 -1.36 -12.10
C VAL A 73 -3.95 -2.74 -12.66
N ARG A 74 -5.18 -3.21 -12.44
CA ARG A 74 -5.76 -4.36 -13.14
C ARG A 74 -6.99 -3.86 -13.87
N TYR A 75 -6.97 -4.01 -15.19
CA TYR A 75 -8.11 -3.74 -16.05
C TYR A 75 -9.06 -4.94 -16.01
N THR A 76 -10.34 -4.69 -15.79
CA THR A 76 -11.39 -5.68 -16.01
C THR A 76 -12.34 -5.19 -17.10
N GLU A 77 -12.98 -6.13 -17.80
CA GLU A 77 -13.83 -5.86 -18.98
C GLU A 77 -13.07 -5.07 -20.07
N GLU A 78 -13.73 -4.09 -20.71
CA GLU A 78 -13.18 -3.20 -21.74
C GLU A 78 -12.40 -2.01 -21.13
N GLY A 79 -11.85 -2.17 -19.91
CA GLY A 79 -11.18 -1.10 -19.17
C GLY A 79 -12.13 -0.09 -18.53
N SER A 80 -13.43 -0.39 -18.54
CA SER A 80 -14.48 0.36 -17.85
C SER A 80 -14.43 0.17 -16.34
N CYS A 81 -13.95 -0.98 -15.85
CA CYS A 81 -13.88 -1.31 -14.43
C CYS A 81 -12.42 -1.60 -14.03
N ASN A 82 -11.73 -0.61 -13.47
CA ASN A 82 -10.30 -0.69 -13.19
C ASN A 82 -10.03 -0.76 -11.69
N THR A 83 -9.28 -1.77 -11.25
CA THR A 83 -8.81 -1.89 -9.86
C THR A 83 -7.40 -1.34 -9.76
N TYR A 84 -7.18 -0.34 -8.92
CA TYR A 84 -5.88 0.24 -8.64
C TYR A 84 -5.42 -0.12 -7.23
N LEU A 85 -4.10 -0.34 -7.08
CA LEU A 85 -3.45 -0.56 -5.80
C LEU A 85 -2.38 0.50 -5.58
N ARG A 86 -2.34 1.04 -4.37
CA ARG A 86 -1.25 1.87 -3.87
C ARG A 86 -0.71 1.28 -2.58
N TYR A 87 0.60 1.17 -2.48
CA TYR A 87 1.30 0.74 -1.29
C TYR A 87 1.87 1.96 -0.57
N SER A 88 1.72 1.97 0.75
CA SER A 88 2.32 2.98 1.63
C SER A 88 2.84 2.34 2.90
N ILE A 89 3.77 3.02 3.56
CA ILE A 89 4.29 2.61 4.85
C ILE A 89 3.75 3.57 5.89
N GLN A 90 3.01 3.03 6.85
CA GLN A 90 2.47 3.75 7.99
C GLN A 90 3.37 3.54 9.21
N ASP A 91 3.55 4.59 9.99
CA ASP A 91 4.20 4.50 11.29
C ASP A 91 3.15 4.03 12.30
N SER A 92 3.47 2.99 13.06
CA SER A 92 2.63 2.46 14.13
C SER A 92 3.37 2.66 15.44
N GLU A 93 2.70 3.31 16.38
CA GLU A 93 3.10 3.31 17.78
C GLU A 93 2.48 2.08 18.43
N ILE A 94 3.30 1.25 19.07
CA ILE A 94 2.88 0.07 19.83
C ILE A 94 3.52 0.17 21.21
#